data_AF-A0A945XKB1-F1
#
_entry.id   AF-A0A945XKB1-F1
#
_cell.length_a   1.000
_cell.length_b   1.000
_cell.length_c   1.000
_cell.angle_alpha   90.00
_cell.angle_beta   90.00
_cell.angle_gamma   90.00
#
_symmetry.space_group_name_H-M   'P 1'
#
loop_
_entity.id
_entity.type
_entity.pdbx_description
1 polymer ?
#
loop_
_entity_poly.entity_id
_entity_poly.type
_entity_poly.pdbx_seq_one_letter_code
_entity_poly.pdbx_strand_id
1 'polypeptide(L)'
;MKSPTPPLLLIFFLLQYHTLSIAAEEVIPHTIKSISSVGDGFLELIGPGKMTVKGKSHRYRKGKYIRSRHIDSLSTIEGISDACILHYASNDYSINITLRQSCKKVIGIINAVEQRPDTSKLKMKLPALLPNRAQ
;
A
#
# COMPACT_ATOMS: atom_id res chain seq x y z
N MET A 1 -67.87 -23.07 -31.18
CA MET A 1 -66.40 -22.86 -31.26
C MET A 1 -65.96 -22.05 -30.05
N LYS A 2 -64.75 -22.34 -29.58
CA LYS A 2 -64.23 -22.26 -28.21
C LYS A 2 -63.73 -20.85 -27.85
N SER A 3 -63.94 -20.40 -26.61
CA SER A 3 -63.44 -19.12 -26.10
C SER A 3 -61.93 -19.11 -25.91
N PRO A 4 -61.29 -17.92 -25.84
CA PRO A 4 -60.00 -17.77 -25.19
C PRO A 4 -60.03 -16.80 -24.01
N THR A 5 -59.31 -17.22 -22.97
CA THR A 5 -59.08 -16.67 -21.64
C THR A 5 -58.14 -15.43 -21.65
N PRO A 6 -58.29 -14.45 -20.73
CA PRO A 6 -57.36 -13.33 -20.57
C PRO A 6 -56.19 -13.66 -19.61
N PRO A 7 -55.17 -12.77 -19.47
CA PRO A 7 -53.77 -13.16 -19.44
C PRO A 7 -53.16 -13.27 -18.03
N LEU A 8 -52.63 -14.44 -17.70
CA LEU A 8 -51.83 -14.72 -16.49
C LEU A 8 -50.34 -14.33 -16.64
N LEU A 9 -49.94 -13.76 -17.77
CA LEU A 9 -48.53 -13.50 -18.10
C LEU A 9 -47.94 -12.23 -17.49
N LEU A 10 -48.76 -11.32 -16.96
CA LEU A 10 -48.29 -10.03 -16.42
C LEU A 10 -47.75 -10.12 -14.99
N ILE A 11 -48.12 -11.16 -14.22
CA ILE A 11 -47.68 -11.30 -12.83
C ILE A 11 -46.23 -11.84 -12.75
N PHE A 12 -45.77 -12.59 -13.75
CA PHE A 12 -44.40 -13.11 -13.77
C PHE A 12 -43.34 -12.04 -14.06
N PHE A 13 -43.70 -10.93 -14.72
CA PHE A 13 -42.74 -9.86 -15.05
C PHE A 13 -42.47 -8.89 -13.89
N LEU A 14 -43.35 -8.82 -12.89
CA LEU A 14 -43.17 -7.92 -11.73
C LEU A 14 -42.33 -8.55 -10.60
N LEU A 15 -42.18 -9.88 -10.57
CA LEU A 15 -41.47 -10.59 -9.49
C LEU A 15 -39.98 -10.86 -9.78
N GLN A 16 -39.42 -10.35 -10.87
CA GLN A 16 -37.97 -10.44 -11.15
C GLN A 16 -37.18 -9.19 -10.75
N TYR A 17 -37.83 -8.15 -10.24
CA TYR A 17 -37.16 -6.90 -9.83
C TYR A 17 -36.74 -6.88 -8.36
N HIS A 18 -36.81 -8.00 -7.65
CA HIS A 18 -36.42 -8.05 -6.24
C HIS A 18 -35.12 -8.83 -6.06
N THR A 19 -34.13 -8.08 -5.60
CA THR A 19 -32.91 -8.54 -4.91
C THR A 19 -31.71 -8.95 -5.76
N LEU A 20 -31.32 -8.09 -6.69
CA LEU A 20 -29.88 -7.94 -6.97
C LEU A 20 -29.32 -6.77 -6.14
N SER A 21 -29.34 -6.93 -4.81
CA SER A 21 -28.43 -6.20 -3.95
C SER A 21 -27.04 -6.78 -4.19
N ILE A 22 -26.41 -6.33 -5.28
CA ILE A 22 -24.97 -6.43 -5.42
C ILE A 22 -24.42 -5.67 -4.22
N ALA A 23 -23.89 -6.40 -3.25
CA ALA A 23 -23.03 -5.85 -2.24
C ALA A 23 -21.96 -5.04 -2.99
N ALA A 24 -22.11 -3.72 -2.97
CA ALA A 24 -21.04 -2.81 -3.33
C ALA A 24 -19.96 -3.02 -2.26
N GLU A 25 -19.15 -4.07 -2.45
CA GLU A 25 -17.88 -4.22 -1.74
C GLU A 25 -17.07 -3.00 -2.15
N GLU A 26 -17.18 -1.98 -1.30
CA GLU A 26 -16.47 -0.71 -1.29
C GLU A 26 -15.26 -0.75 -2.23
N VAL A 27 -15.45 -0.25 -3.46
CA VAL A 27 -14.38 -0.11 -4.46
C VAL A 27 -13.53 1.08 -4.01
N ILE A 28 -12.85 0.92 -2.87
CA ILE A 28 -11.79 1.82 -2.46
C ILE A 28 -10.70 1.60 -3.52
N PRO A 29 -10.36 2.59 -4.37
CA PRO A 29 -9.24 2.44 -5.28
C PRO A 29 -8.03 2.07 -4.43
N HIS A 30 -7.44 0.90 -4.67
CA HIS A 30 -6.38 0.30 -3.84
C HIS A 30 -5.03 1.02 -4.01
N THR A 31 -5.05 2.32 -3.75
CA THR A 31 -3.91 3.23 -3.82
C THR A 31 -3.48 3.52 -2.41
N ILE A 32 -2.19 3.38 -2.16
CA ILE A 32 -1.61 3.71 -0.87
C ILE A 32 -1.83 5.19 -0.60
N LYS A 33 -2.34 5.52 0.59
CA LYS A 33 -2.63 6.90 0.96
C LYS A 33 -1.36 7.72 1.10
N SER A 34 -0.33 7.14 1.71
CA SER A 34 0.97 7.77 1.90
C SER A 34 2.06 6.77 2.21
N ILE A 35 3.31 7.19 2.08
CA ILE A 35 4.45 6.50 2.68
C ILE A 35 5.04 7.35 3.81
N SER A 36 5.71 6.71 4.76
CA SER A 36 6.45 7.37 5.84
C SER A 36 7.80 6.67 6.11
N SER A 37 8.74 7.42 6.68
CA SER A 37 10.03 6.91 7.15
C SER A 37 9.87 6.33 8.56
N VAL A 38 10.29 5.07 8.76
CA VAL A 38 10.16 4.38 10.06
C VAL A 38 11.50 4.15 10.76
N GLY A 39 12.62 4.41 10.08
CA GLY A 39 13.98 4.12 10.57
C GLY A 39 14.57 2.83 10.02
N ASP A 40 15.85 2.59 10.28
CA ASP A 40 16.59 1.36 9.94
C ASP A 40 16.49 0.90 8.47
N GLY A 41 16.36 1.86 7.55
CA GLY A 41 16.21 1.54 6.13
C GLY A 41 14.79 1.14 5.71
N PHE A 42 13.78 1.25 6.58
CA PHE A 42 12.40 0.87 6.29
C PHE A 42 11.48 2.06 5.98
N LEU A 43 10.52 1.78 5.12
CA LEU A 43 9.39 2.63 4.78
C LEU A 43 8.09 1.94 5.19
N GLU A 44 7.16 2.70 5.76
CA GLU A 44 5.79 2.25 5.99
C GLU A 44 4.89 2.76 4.87
N LEU A 45 4.17 1.84 4.26
CA LEU A 45 3.10 2.05 3.31
C LEU A 45 1.79 2.19 4.09
N ILE A 46 1.15 3.36 4.10
CA ILE A 46 -0.01 3.67 4.95
C ILE A 46 -1.32 3.62 4.16
N GLY A 47 -2.27 2.83 4.67
CA GLY A 47 -3.63 2.71 4.14
C GLY A 47 -3.87 1.42 3.33
N PRO A 48 -5.11 1.19 2.90
CA PRO A 48 -5.43 0.02 2.09
C PRO A 48 -4.68 0.09 0.76
N GLY A 49 -4.12 -1.03 0.33
CA GLY A 49 -3.37 -1.09 -0.91
C GLY A 49 -3.41 -2.47 -1.55
N LYS A 50 -2.92 -2.51 -2.78
CA LYS A 50 -2.73 -3.72 -3.57
C LYS A 50 -1.28 -3.76 -4.03
N MET A 51 -0.68 -4.94 -4.01
CA MET A 51 0.63 -5.20 -4.60
C MET A 51 0.59 -6.49 -5.39
N THR A 52 1.38 -6.56 -6.45
CA THR A 52 1.44 -7.77 -7.29
C THR A 52 2.74 -8.51 -7.01
N VAL A 53 2.69 -9.63 -6.29
CA VAL A 53 3.84 -10.49 -5.98
C VAL A 53 3.79 -11.72 -6.88
N LYS A 54 4.82 -11.94 -7.71
CA LYS A 54 4.88 -13.10 -8.63
C LYS A 54 3.63 -13.22 -9.51
N GLY A 55 3.17 -12.09 -10.06
CA GLY A 55 1.95 -12.00 -10.87
C GLY A 55 0.63 -12.11 -10.09
N LYS A 56 0.68 -12.39 -8.78
CA LYS A 56 -0.51 -12.49 -7.92
C LYS A 56 -0.75 -11.19 -7.15
N SER A 57 -1.97 -10.70 -7.21
CA SER A 57 -2.38 -9.52 -6.46
C SER A 57 -2.67 -9.86 -5.00
N HIS A 58 -1.96 -9.21 -4.08
CA HIS A 58 -2.22 -9.23 -2.65
C HIS A 58 -2.78 -7.89 -2.19
N ARG A 59 -3.97 -7.94 -1.59
CA ARG A 59 -4.56 -6.82 -0.88
C ARG A 59 -4.04 -6.78 0.55
N TYR A 60 -3.86 -5.59 1.09
CA TYR A 60 -3.63 -5.39 2.52
C TYR A 60 -4.48 -4.22 3.00
N ARG A 61 -5.03 -4.33 4.21
CA ARG A 61 -5.99 -3.35 4.77
C ARG A 61 -5.33 -2.30 5.67
N LYS A 62 -4.15 -2.60 6.22
CA LYS A 62 -3.41 -1.76 7.19
C LYS A 62 -2.12 -1.22 6.57
N GLY A 63 -1.15 -0.82 7.39
CA GLY A 63 0.18 -0.49 6.92
C GLY A 63 0.99 -1.72 6.46
N LYS A 64 2.00 -1.50 5.60
CA LYS A 64 2.99 -2.53 5.24
C LYS A 64 4.40 -1.94 5.21
N TYR A 65 5.38 -2.71 5.68
CA TYR A 65 6.78 -2.29 5.72
C TYR A 65 7.57 -2.84 4.54
N ILE A 66 8.37 -1.99 3.90
CA ILE A 66 9.30 -2.37 2.83
C ILE A 66 10.68 -1.76 3.09
N ARG A 67 11.74 -2.41 2.61
CA ARG A 67 13.10 -1.86 2.69
C ARG A 67 13.35 -0.85 1.56
N SER A 68 13.80 0.34 1.91
CA SER A 68 14.16 1.42 0.96
C SER A 68 15.17 0.96 -0.10
N ARG A 69 16.23 0.25 0.32
CA ARG A 69 17.30 -0.27 -0.58
C ARG A 69 16.86 -1.22 -1.70
N HIS A 70 15.61 -1.70 -1.65
CA HIS A 70 15.03 -2.58 -2.67
C HIS A 70 14.08 -1.80 -3.60
N ILE A 71 14.02 -0.48 -3.47
CA ILE A 71 13.33 0.37 -4.43
C ILE A 71 14.24 0.52 -5.64
N ASP A 72 13.76 0.06 -6.78
CA ASP A 72 14.52 0.05 -8.03
C ASP A 72 14.28 1.34 -8.83
N SER A 73 13.03 1.79 -8.89
CA SER A 73 12.68 3.02 -9.59
C SER A 73 11.37 3.64 -9.13
N LEU A 74 11.18 4.90 -9.52
CA LEU A 74 9.96 5.68 -9.32
C LEU A 74 9.54 6.27 -10.67
N SER A 75 8.23 6.24 -10.96
CA SER A 75 7.68 6.83 -12.17
C SER A 75 6.42 7.64 -11.87
N THR A 76 6.32 8.81 -12.50
CA THR A 76 5.13 9.65 -12.41
C THR A 76 3.99 9.04 -13.23
N ILE A 77 2.75 9.24 -12.79
CA ILE A 77 1.59 8.85 -13.59
C ILE A 77 1.20 10.05 -14.44
N GLU A 78 1.22 9.87 -15.76
CA GLU A 78 0.84 10.93 -16.69
C GLU A 78 -0.59 11.42 -16.40
N GLY A 79 -0.76 12.75 -16.36
CA GLY A 79 -2.05 13.38 -16.04
C GLY A 79 -2.42 13.41 -14.55
N ILE A 80 -1.57 12.92 -13.62
CA ILE A 80 -1.84 12.95 -12.17
C ILE A 80 -0.65 13.54 -11.40
N SER A 81 -0.77 14.80 -10.95
CA SER A 81 0.29 15.53 -10.24
C SER A 81 0.70 14.90 -8.91
N ASP A 82 -0.26 14.29 -8.20
CA ASP A 82 -0.10 13.76 -6.85
C ASP A 82 -0.11 12.23 -6.81
N ALA A 83 0.46 11.61 -7.84
CA ALA A 83 0.65 10.16 -7.86
C ALA A 83 2.05 9.75 -8.30
N CYS A 84 2.48 8.61 -7.77
CA CYS A 84 3.74 7.98 -8.11
C CYS A 84 3.56 6.47 -8.14
N ILE A 85 4.24 5.82 -9.08
CA ILE A 85 4.43 4.37 -9.08
C ILE A 85 5.82 4.10 -8.53
N LEU A 86 5.89 3.23 -7.53
CA LEU A 86 7.11 2.74 -6.93
C LEU A 86 7.34 1.30 -7.38
N HIS A 87 8.48 1.07 -8.03
CA HIS A 87 8.96 -0.25 -8.39
C HIS A 87 9.86 -0.76 -7.26
N TYR A 88 9.44 -1.85 -6.63
CA TYR A 88 10.19 -2.52 -5.58
C TYR A 88 10.64 -3.89 -6.07
N ALA A 89 11.93 -4.16 -6.03
CA ALA A 89 12.53 -5.41 -6.44
C ALA A 89 13.44 -5.97 -5.34
N SER A 90 13.23 -7.23 -5.00
CA SER A 90 14.13 -8.02 -4.15
C SER A 90 14.48 -9.31 -4.88
N ASN A 91 15.46 -10.07 -4.36
CA ASN A 91 15.98 -11.28 -5.00
C ASN A 91 14.89 -12.23 -5.55
N ASP A 92 13.73 -12.32 -4.88
CA ASP A 92 12.71 -13.31 -5.21
C ASP A 92 11.42 -12.74 -5.84
N TYR A 93 11.30 -11.41 -5.97
CA TYR A 93 10.12 -10.77 -6.59
C TYR A 93 10.29 -9.27 -6.85
N SER A 94 9.60 -8.79 -7.88
CA SER A 94 9.35 -7.37 -8.15
C SER A 94 7.86 -7.05 -8.07
N ILE A 95 7.53 -5.84 -7.61
CA ILE A 95 6.16 -5.33 -7.48
C ILE A 95 6.11 -3.85 -7.92
N ASN A 96 4.96 -3.43 -8.45
CA ASN A 96 4.64 -2.03 -8.71
C ASN A 96 3.59 -1.57 -7.69
N ILE A 97 3.83 -0.42 -7.08
CA ILE A 97 3.01 0.13 -6.00
C ILE A 97 2.55 1.54 -6.39
N THR A 98 1.23 1.76 -6.45
CA THR A 98 0.67 3.10 -6.71
C THR A 98 0.47 3.88 -5.41
N LEU A 99 1.00 5.11 -5.35
CA LEU A 99 1.00 6.02 -4.21
C LEU A 99 0.20 7.29 -4.53
N ARG A 100 -0.61 7.79 -3.59
CA ARG A 100 -1.26 9.13 -3.67
C ARG A 100 -0.35 10.25 -3.21
N GLN A 101 0.90 10.23 -3.67
CA GLN A 101 1.91 11.24 -3.40
C GLN A 101 2.77 11.42 -4.65
N SER A 102 3.17 12.64 -4.95
CA SER A 102 4.08 12.91 -6.06
C SER A 102 5.43 12.20 -5.87
N CYS A 103 6.08 11.81 -6.98
CA CYS A 103 7.39 11.14 -6.89
C CYS A 103 8.44 12.00 -6.19
N LYS A 104 8.37 13.34 -6.33
CA LYS A 104 9.24 14.27 -5.59
C LYS A 104 9.12 14.09 -4.07
N LYS A 105 7.90 13.96 -3.55
CA LYS A 105 7.65 13.72 -2.12
C LYS A 105 8.16 12.35 -1.69
N VAL A 106 7.93 11.33 -2.52
CA VAL A 106 8.38 9.96 -2.28
C VAL A 106 9.91 9.86 -2.20
N ILE A 107 10.62 10.49 -3.14
CA ILE A 107 12.09 10.58 -3.14
C ILE A 107 12.60 11.20 -1.85
N GLY A 108 12.00 12.32 -1.42
CA GLY A 108 12.39 12.97 -0.17
C GLY A 108 12.30 12.05 1.06
N ILE A 109 11.28 11.20 1.09
CA ILE A 109 11.08 10.23 2.18
C ILE A 109 12.11 9.10 2.12
N ILE A 110 12.41 8.58 0.92
CA ILE A 110 13.42 7.54 0.71
C ILE A 110 14.80 8.05 1.14
N ASN A 111 15.19 9.25 0.68
CA ASN A 111 16.46 9.86 1.04
C ASN A 111 16.57 10.09 2.55
N ALA A 112 15.47 10.49 3.21
CA ALA A 112 15.44 10.66 4.67
C ALA A 112 15.59 9.33 5.44
N VAL A 113 15.26 8.20 4.84
CA VAL A 113 15.49 6.86 5.41
C VAL A 113 16.94 6.43 5.25
N GLU A 114 17.55 6.67 4.08
CA GLU A 114 18.93 6.26 3.78
C GLU A 114 19.96 7.12 4.52
N GLN A 115 19.66 8.39 4.77
CA GLN A 115 20.54 9.30 5.49
C GLN A 115 20.54 9.09 7.01
N ARG A 116 19.70 8.19 7.55
CA ARG A 116 19.76 7.88 8.99
C ARG A 116 20.99 7.04 9.28
N PRO A 117 21.91 7.52 10.14
CA PRO A 117 23.07 6.73 10.55
C PRO A 117 22.59 5.44 11.22
N ASP A 118 23.24 4.33 10.91
CA ASP A 118 23.00 3.03 11.52
C ASP A 118 23.32 3.11 13.03
N THR A 119 22.30 3.40 13.83
CA THR A 119 22.43 3.51 15.29
C THR A 119 22.71 2.17 15.95
N SER A 120 22.66 1.05 15.23
CA SER A 120 23.08 -0.25 15.75
C SER A 120 24.60 -0.33 16.00
N LYS A 121 25.38 0.55 15.36
CA LYS A 121 26.83 0.73 15.64
C LYS A 121 27.13 1.73 16.74
N LEU A 122 26.16 2.52 17.19
CA LEU A 122 26.27 3.37 18.38
C LEU A 122 26.03 2.54 19.66
N LYS A 123 26.69 1.38 19.76
CA LYS A 123 26.95 0.76 21.06
C LYS A 123 27.89 1.70 21.81
N MET A 124 27.30 2.44 22.74
CA MET A 124 27.97 3.32 23.69
C MET A 124 29.29 2.71 24.17
N LYS A 125 30.41 3.35 23.84
CA LYS A 125 31.58 3.34 24.72
C LYS A 125 31.11 4.03 26.00
N LEU A 126 30.65 3.24 26.97
CA LEU A 126 30.47 3.71 28.33
C LEU A 126 31.84 4.23 28.78
N PRO A 127 32.00 5.51 29.19
CA PRO A 127 33.25 5.93 29.79
C PRO A 127 33.45 5.07 31.05
N ALA A 128 34.57 4.36 31.08
CA ALA A 128 35.01 3.69 32.30
C ALA A 128 35.10 4.77 33.39
N LEU A 129 34.18 4.72 34.35
CA LEU A 129 34.38 5.38 35.63
C LEU A 129 35.61 4.72 36.25
N LEU A 130 36.76 5.36 36.07
CA LEU A 130 37.99 4.98 36.74
C LEU A 130 37.79 5.15 38.26
N PRO A 131 38.31 4.21 39.07
CA PRO A 131 38.28 4.32 40.51
C PRO A 131 39.30 5.37 40.93
N ASN A 132 38.85 6.40 41.63
CA ASN A 132 39.73 7.22 42.46
C ASN A 132 39.07 7.30 43.83
N ARG A 133 39.76 7.24 44.95
CA ARG A 133 41.09 6.77 45.36
C ARG A 133 41.01 6.96 46.86
N ALA A 134 41.59 6.03 47.61
CA ALA A 134 41.69 6.08 49.06
C ALA A 134 42.02 7.48 49.60
N GLN A 135 41.28 7.90 50.63
CA GLN A 135 41.81 8.34 51.93
C GLN A 135 40.87 7.85 53.01
#